data_AF-A0A1H6RWD8-F1
#
_entry.id   AF-A0A1H6RWD8-F1
#
_cell.length_a   1.000
_cell.length_b   1.000
_cell.length_c   1.000
_cell.angle_alpha   90.00
_cell.angle_beta   90.00
_cell.angle_gamma   90.00
#
_symmetry.space_group_name_H-M   'P 1'
#
loop_
_entity.id
_entity.type
_entity.pdbx_description
1 polymer ?
#
loop_
_entity_poly.entity_id
_entity_poly.type
_entity_poly.pdbx_seq_one_letter_code
_entity_poly.pdbx_strand_id
1 'polypeptide(L)'
;MSRGKDINNEIDNYVKGNYPKNIATELLRRDGFSESEINEHIYKLDIVDKNNTMSYMFVPGFLYLLLLSFFLLTKGISSEENSYNTISFIGFLLSIPLIYFYYKGDKFSILFAGFAILCSVLFLILDLFNSFTNIFSTLFVISISILILISVKNYYKSFKF
;
A
#
# COMPACT_ATOMS: atom_id res chain seq x y z
N MET A 1 -40.44 0.33 10.86
CA MET A 1 -41.03 -0.59 9.86
C MET A 1 -40.26 -0.38 8.59
N SER A 2 -39.45 -1.37 8.16
CA SER A 2 -38.66 -1.24 6.93
C SER A 2 -39.60 -0.97 5.76
N ARG A 3 -39.19 -0.15 4.78
CA ARG A 3 -40.02 0.28 3.64
C ARG A 3 -40.29 -0.85 2.62
N GLY A 4 -40.63 -2.05 3.07
CA GLY A 4 -40.78 -3.23 2.22
C GLY A 4 -39.46 -3.71 1.59
N LYS A 5 -38.32 -3.22 2.10
CA LYS A 5 -36.99 -3.60 1.65
C LYS A 5 -36.50 -4.84 2.42
N ASP A 6 -35.90 -5.77 1.68
CA ASP A 6 -35.22 -6.92 2.26
C ASP A 6 -33.80 -6.53 2.69
N ILE A 7 -33.48 -6.78 3.96
CA ILE A 7 -32.17 -6.47 4.53
C ILE A 7 -31.04 -7.21 3.80
N ASN A 8 -31.29 -8.44 3.32
CA ASN A 8 -30.30 -9.20 2.56
C ASN A 8 -29.97 -8.52 1.24
N ASN A 9 -30.98 -8.03 0.53
CA ASN A 9 -30.77 -7.32 -0.73
C ASN A 9 -30.04 -5.99 -0.53
N GLU A 10 -30.37 -5.24 0.52
CA GLU A 10 -29.66 -3.98 0.81
C GLU A 10 -28.21 -4.23 1.22
N ILE A 11 -27.93 -5.23 2.06
CA ILE A 11 -26.57 -5.61 2.42
C ILE A 11 -25.79 -6.07 1.19
N ASP A 12 -26.38 -6.90 0.32
CA ASP A 12 -25.72 -7.33 -0.91
C ASP A 12 -25.45 -6.14 -1.86
N ASN A 13 -26.34 -5.15 -1.90
CA ASN A 13 -26.12 -3.91 -2.65
C ASN A 13 -24.97 -3.08 -2.06
N TYR A 14 -24.90 -2.96 -0.73
CA TYR A 14 -23.79 -2.27 -0.05
C TYR A 14 -22.46 -2.99 -0.22
N VAL A 15 -22.47 -4.33 -0.20
CA VAL A 15 -21.30 -5.16 -0.49
C VAL A 15 -20.83 -4.96 -1.93
N LYS A 16 -21.74 -5.03 -2.92
CA LYS A 16 -21.43 -4.75 -4.33
C LYS A 16 -20.94 -3.32 -4.55
N GLY A 17 -21.47 -2.36 -3.80
CA GLY A 17 -21.09 -0.95 -3.85
C GLY A 17 -19.83 -0.61 -3.05
N ASN A 18 -19.16 -1.57 -2.43
CA ASN A 18 -18.00 -1.36 -1.56
C ASN A 18 -18.21 -0.30 -0.46
N TYR A 19 -19.41 -0.24 0.12
CA TYR A 19 -19.71 0.68 1.21
C TYR A 19 -18.99 0.26 2.49
N PRO A 20 -18.25 1.17 3.15
CA PRO A 20 -17.66 0.91 4.47
C PRO A 20 -18.71 0.43 5.47
N LYS A 21 -18.36 -0.53 6.32
CA LYS A 21 -19.31 -1.16 7.26
C LYS A 21 -20.07 -0.13 8.09
N ASN A 22 -19.39 0.88 8.64
CA ASN A 22 -20.00 1.94 9.44
C ASN A 22 -21.07 2.72 8.66
N ILE A 23 -20.80 3.07 7.40
CA ILE A 23 -21.72 3.81 6.53
C ILE A 23 -22.92 2.92 6.15
N ALA A 24 -22.67 1.67 5.77
CA ALA A 24 -23.73 0.71 5.46
C ALA A 24 -24.64 0.47 6.68
N THR A 25 -24.07 0.36 7.89
CA THR A 25 -24.84 0.18 9.13
C THR A 25 -25.71 1.40 9.44
N GLU A 26 -25.20 2.60 9.23
CA GLU A 26 -25.96 3.85 9.42
C GLU A 26 -27.11 4.00 8.42
N LEU A 27 -26.88 3.61 7.16
CA LEU A 27 -27.92 3.60 6.13
C LEU A 27 -29.02 2.57 6.43
N LEU A 28 -28.67 1.37 6.89
CA LEU A 28 -29.65 0.36 7.32
C LEU A 28 -30.51 0.85 8.50
N ARG A 29 -29.91 1.51 9.49
CA ARG A 29 -30.65 2.15 10.59
C ARG A 29 -31.61 3.21 10.07
N ARG A 30 -31.17 4.04 9.12
CA ARG A 30 -31.99 5.09 8.50
C ARG A 30 -33.17 4.51 7.69
N ASP A 31 -32.96 3.36 7.07
CA ASP A 31 -33.99 2.65 6.30
C ASP A 31 -34.99 1.90 7.21
N GLY A 32 -34.78 1.93 8.52
CA GLY A 32 -35.74 1.48 9.54
C GLY A 32 -35.60 0.02 9.95
N PHE A 33 -34.45 -0.60 9.67
CA PHE A 33 -34.09 -1.93 10.17
C PHE A 33 -33.70 -1.87 11.65
N SER A 34 -34.03 -2.93 12.39
CA SER A 34 -33.68 -3.07 13.80
C SER A 34 -32.22 -3.51 13.99
N GLU A 35 -31.64 -3.21 15.14
CA GLU A 35 -30.27 -3.64 15.47
C GLU A 35 -30.11 -5.17 15.44
N SER A 36 -31.14 -5.92 15.80
CA SER A 36 -31.13 -7.38 15.74
C SER A 36 -31.00 -7.90 14.29
N GLU A 37 -31.77 -7.34 13.36
CA GLU A 37 -31.73 -7.74 11.94
C GLU A 37 -30.38 -7.39 11.32
N ILE A 38 -29.86 -6.20 11.64
CA ILE A 38 -28.56 -5.73 11.17
C ILE A 38 -27.45 -6.67 11.67
N ASN A 39 -27.41 -6.96 12.98
CA ASN A 39 -26.35 -7.78 13.57
C ASN A 39 -26.30 -9.21 13.03
N GLU A 40 -27.44 -9.78 12.66
CA GLU A 40 -27.50 -11.13 12.06
C GLU A 40 -26.77 -11.20 10.72
N HIS A 41 -26.71 -10.10 9.96
CA HIS A 41 -26.20 -10.07 8.59
C HIS A 41 -24.93 -9.21 8.43
N ILE A 42 -24.52 -8.50 9.48
CA ILE A 42 -23.43 -7.52 9.44
C ILE A 42 -22.07 -8.14 9.10
N TYR A 43 -21.90 -9.45 9.34
CA TYR A 43 -20.67 -10.18 9.01
C TYR A 43 -20.37 -10.17 7.50
N LYS A 44 -21.38 -10.01 6.64
CA LYS A 44 -21.20 -9.89 5.18
C LYS A 44 -20.48 -8.58 4.81
N LEU A 45 -20.67 -7.52 5.61
CA LEU A 45 -20.01 -6.23 5.42
C LEU A 45 -18.54 -6.25 5.91
N ASP A 46 -18.17 -7.19 6.78
CA ASP A 46 -16.76 -7.38 7.19
C ASP A 46 -15.86 -7.84 6.02
N ILE A 47 -16.46 -8.45 4.98
CA ILE A 47 -15.76 -8.83 3.75
C ILE A 47 -15.37 -7.59 2.94
N VAL A 48 -16.20 -6.54 2.98
CA VAL A 48 -15.96 -5.27 2.27
C VAL A 48 -14.83 -4.49 2.93
N ASP A 49 -14.81 -4.42 4.26
CA ASP A 49 -13.72 -3.78 4.99
C ASP A 49 -12.38 -4.49 4.76
N LYS A 50 -12.38 -5.81 4.54
CA LYS A 50 -11.18 -6.56 4.12
C LYS A 50 -10.76 -6.28 2.67
N ASN A 51 -11.70 -6.09 1.76
CA ASN A 51 -11.43 -5.84 0.33
C ASN A 51 -11.09 -4.37 0.01
N ASN A 52 -11.57 -3.41 0.81
CA ASN A 52 -11.24 -1.97 0.70
C ASN A 52 -9.88 -1.60 1.32
N THR A 53 -9.05 -2.58 1.70
CA THR A 53 -7.74 -2.36 2.33
C THR A 53 -6.67 -1.81 1.40
N MET A 54 -6.93 -1.66 0.09
CA MET A 54 -6.13 -0.81 -0.78
C MET A 54 -6.41 0.66 -0.48
N SER A 55 -5.98 1.11 0.70
CA SER A 55 -5.88 2.53 1.02
C SER A 55 -5.05 3.21 -0.08
N TYR A 56 -5.44 4.40 -0.53
CA TYR A 56 -4.64 5.22 -1.46
C TYR A 56 -3.18 5.39 -1.01
N MET A 57 -2.92 5.18 0.28
CA MET A 57 -1.60 5.22 0.90
C MET A 57 -0.71 4.00 0.57
N PHE A 58 -1.28 2.90 0.08
CA PHE A 58 -0.56 1.69 -0.35
C PHE A 58 0.23 1.92 -1.64
N VAL A 59 -0.42 2.54 -2.63
CA VAL A 59 0.03 2.59 -4.04
C VAL A 59 1.42 3.21 -4.19
N PRO A 60 1.75 4.35 -3.54
CA PRO A 60 3.07 4.95 -3.72
C PRO A 60 4.22 4.04 -3.28
N GLY A 61 4.07 3.34 -2.15
CA GLY A 61 5.08 2.40 -1.66
C GLY A 61 5.20 1.17 -2.54
N PHE A 62 4.08 0.65 -3.05
CA PHE A 62 4.07 -0.47 -3.98
C PHE A 62 4.80 -0.13 -5.31
N LEU A 63 4.49 1.03 -5.88
CA LEU A 63 5.16 1.52 -7.09
C LEU A 63 6.65 1.73 -6.87
N TYR A 64 7.06 2.25 -5.71
CA TYR A 64 8.47 2.38 -5.36
C TYR A 64 9.19 1.04 -5.38
N LEU A 65 8.62 0.00 -4.75
CA LEU A 65 9.21 -1.33 -4.73
C LEU A 65 9.33 -1.93 -6.14
N LEU A 66 8.33 -1.73 -6.99
CA LEU A 66 8.39 -2.14 -8.39
C LEU A 66 9.52 -1.43 -9.15
N LEU A 67 9.60 -0.11 -9.04
CA LEU A 67 10.64 0.68 -9.71
C LEU A 67 12.04 0.27 -9.21
N LEU A 68 12.20 0.07 -7.91
CA LEU A 68 13.44 -0.41 -7.31
C LEU A 68 13.81 -1.81 -7.84
N SER A 69 12.84 -2.71 -7.96
CA SER A 69 13.03 -4.05 -8.53
C SER A 69 13.52 -3.98 -9.98
N PHE A 70 12.89 -3.17 -10.82
CA PHE A 70 13.34 -2.95 -12.20
C PHE A 70 14.73 -2.32 -12.27
N PHE A 71 15.03 -1.36 -11.41
CA PHE A 71 16.36 -0.77 -11.31
C PHE A 71 17.43 -1.81 -10.95
N LEU A 72 17.16 -2.67 -9.97
CA LEU A 72 18.07 -3.75 -9.58
C LEU A 72 18.26 -4.77 -10.70
N LEU A 73 17.19 -5.11 -11.44
CA LEU A 73 17.27 -5.98 -12.60
C LEU A 73 18.16 -5.38 -13.69
N THR A 74 17.92 -4.13 -14.08
CA THR A 74 18.71 -3.45 -15.13
C THR A 74 20.18 -3.33 -14.77
N LYS A 75 20.50 -3.06 -13.50
CA LYS A 75 21.89 -3.10 -13.01
C LYS A 75 22.47 -4.50 -12.97
N GLY A 76 21.68 -5.50 -12.60
CA GLY A 76 22.11 -6.90 -12.55
C GLY A 76 22.46 -7.50 -13.91
N ILE A 77 21.80 -7.06 -14.98
CA ILE A 77 22.04 -7.53 -16.37
C ILE A 77 22.97 -6.61 -17.18
N SER A 78 23.53 -5.57 -16.56
CA SER A 78 24.43 -4.63 -17.23
C SER A 78 25.67 -5.37 -17.77
N SER A 79 26.13 -4.98 -18.95
CA SER A 79 27.32 -5.56 -19.60
C SER A 79 28.63 -5.16 -18.90
N GLU A 80 28.60 -4.14 -18.04
CA GLU A 80 29.74 -3.72 -17.24
C GLU A 80 29.94 -4.71 -16.09
N GLU A 81 30.91 -5.63 -16.20
CA GLU A 81 31.23 -6.56 -15.11
C GLU A 81 31.74 -5.80 -13.89
N ASN A 82 30.92 -5.77 -12.84
CA ASN A 82 31.29 -5.25 -11.54
C ASN A 82 30.61 -6.09 -10.45
N SER A 83 31.22 -6.18 -9.27
CA SER A 83 30.66 -6.91 -8.12
C SER A 83 29.26 -6.45 -7.72
N TYR A 84 28.89 -5.23 -8.11
CA TYR A 84 27.55 -4.67 -7.91
C TYR A 84 26.46 -5.37 -8.74
N ASN A 85 26.78 -6.02 -9.87
CA ASN A 85 25.79 -6.68 -10.71
C ASN A 85 25.22 -7.92 -10.01
N THR A 86 26.09 -8.76 -9.45
CA THR A 86 25.69 -9.95 -8.69
C THR A 86 24.84 -9.57 -7.48
N ILE A 87 25.23 -8.52 -6.74
CA ILE A 87 24.47 -8.02 -5.58
C ILE A 87 23.11 -7.48 -6.02
N SER A 88 23.07 -6.76 -7.15
CA SER A 88 21.83 -6.19 -7.70
C SER A 88 20.87 -7.29 -8.19
N PHE A 89 21.39 -8.35 -8.81
CA PHE A 89 20.59 -9.51 -9.22
C PHE A 89 20.02 -10.28 -8.03
N ILE A 90 20.81 -10.49 -6.97
CA ILE A 90 20.31 -11.06 -5.72
C ILE A 90 19.23 -10.16 -5.10
N GLY A 91 19.45 -8.84 -5.09
CA GLY A 91 18.47 -7.86 -4.62
C GLY A 91 17.16 -7.92 -5.40
N PHE A 92 17.23 -8.08 -6.73
CA PHE A 92 16.04 -8.27 -7.57
C PHE A 92 15.26 -9.53 -7.17
N LEU A 93 15.93 -10.68 -7.00
CA LEU A 93 15.26 -11.91 -6.58
C LEU A 93 14.58 -11.77 -5.21
N LEU A 94 15.21 -11.07 -4.26
CA LEU A 94 14.65 -10.79 -2.94
C LEU A 94 13.49 -9.78 -2.98
N SER A 95 13.45 -8.90 -3.99
CA SER A 95 12.37 -7.91 -4.11
C SER A 95 11.02 -8.55 -4.45
N ILE A 96 11.00 -9.68 -5.16
CA ILE A 96 9.76 -10.38 -5.57
C ILE A 96 8.92 -10.82 -4.38
N PRO A 97 9.43 -11.62 -3.42
CA PRO A 97 8.66 -12.00 -2.23
C PRO A 97 8.29 -10.77 -1.42
N LEU A 98 9.15 -9.75 -1.36
CA LEU A 98 8.88 -8.53 -0.62
C LEU A 98 7.69 -7.74 -1.18
N ILE A 99 7.60 -7.62 -2.51
CA ILE A 99 6.46 -7.01 -3.20
C ILE A 99 5.18 -7.82 -2.94
N TYR A 100 5.25 -9.15 -3.01
CA TYR A 100 4.11 -10.02 -2.74
C TYR A 100 3.59 -9.87 -1.31
N PHE A 101 4.48 -9.90 -0.32
CA PHE A 101 4.09 -9.75 1.08
C PHE A 101 3.65 -8.31 1.42
N TYR A 102 4.26 -7.29 0.79
CA TYR A 102 3.78 -5.91 0.88
C TYR A 102 2.35 -5.78 0.34
N TYR A 103 2.04 -6.40 -0.80
CA TYR A 103 0.68 -6.48 -1.35
C TYR A 103 -0.30 -7.18 -0.39
N LYS A 104 0.16 -8.23 0.32
CA LYS A 104 -0.64 -8.90 1.35
C LYS A 104 -0.80 -8.10 2.64
N GLY A 105 -0.20 -6.91 2.74
CA GLY A 105 -0.27 -6.08 3.93
C GLY A 105 0.58 -6.61 5.10
N ASP A 106 1.61 -7.41 4.81
CA ASP A 106 2.49 -7.93 5.84
C ASP A 106 3.30 -6.81 6.51
N LYS A 107 3.31 -6.82 7.85
CA LYS A 107 3.91 -5.76 8.67
C LYS A 107 5.41 -5.62 8.44
N PHE A 108 6.14 -6.73 8.35
CA PHE A 108 7.58 -6.73 8.15
C PHE A 108 7.92 -6.17 6.78
N SER A 109 7.14 -6.54 5.77
CA SER A 109 7.34 -6.07 4.39
C SER A 109 7.06 -4.57 4.24
N ILE A 110 6.06 -4.04 4.94
CA ILE A 110 5.79 -2.59 4.98
C ILE A 110 6.93 -1.83 5.69
N LEU A 111 7.43 -2.36 6.81
CA LEU A 111 8.58 -1.78 7.52
C LEU A 111 9.83 -1.78 6.65
N PHE A 112 10.09 -2.89 5.95
CA PHE A 112 11.24 -3.02 5.06
C PHE A 112 11.14 -2.05 3.88
N ALA A 113 9.94 -1.86 3.31
CA ALA A 113 9.74 -0.85 2.28
C ALA A 113 10.08 0.56 2.79
N GLY A 114 9.63 0.91 3.99
CA GLY A 114 9.97 2.18 4.64
C GLY A 114 11.48 2.33 4.88
N PHE A 115 12.15 1.26 5.30
CA PHE A 115 13.60 1.22 5.48
C PHE A 115 14.35 1.40 4.16
N ALA A 116 13.92 0.71 3.09
CA ALA A 116 14.54 0.84 1.76
C ALA A 116 14.43 2.28 1.22
N ILE A 117 13.27 2.93 1.39
CA ILE A 117 13.08 4.33 1.01
C ILE A 117 14.01 5.25 1.80
N LEU A 118 14.16 5.03 3.12
CA LEU A 118 15.09 5.81 3.95
C LEU A 118 16.54 5.66 3.49
N CYS A 119 16.98 4.43 3.19
CA CYS A 119 18.31 4.18 2.63
C CYS A 119 18.49 4.92 1.30
N SER A 120 17.49 4.86 0.41
CA SER A 120 17.53 5.56 -0.88
C SER A 120 17.65 7.07 -0.71
N VAL A 121 16.89 7.68 0.20
CA VAL A 121 17.00 9.12 0.51
C VAL A 121 18.40 9.45 1.03
N LEU A 122 18.94 8.64 1.95
CA LEU A 122 20.27 8.83 2.49
C LEU A 122 21.35 8.76 1.40
N PHE A 123 21.29 7.78 0.50
CA PHE A 123 22.23 7.69 -0.62
C PHE A 123 22.14 8.90 -1.56
N LEU A 124 20.94 9.39 -1.87
CA LEU A 124 20.76 10.59 -2.72
C LEU A 124 21.30 11.86 -2.04
N ILE A 125 21.15 11.98 -0.72
CA ILE A 125 21.74 13.09 0.04
C ILE A 125 23.26 13.01 0.01
N LEU A 126 23.85 11.82 0.23
CA LEU A 126 25.29 11.63 0.14
C LEU A 126 25.83 11.97 -1.25
N ASP A 127 25.10 11.58 -2.31
CA ASP A 127 25.46 11.91 -3.69
C ASP A 127 25.46 13.43 -3.93
N LEU A 128 24.47 14.17 -3.41
CA LEU A 128 24.44 15.63 -3.47
C LEU A 128 25.66 16.30 -2.80
N PHE A 129 26.15 15.74 -1.70
CA PHE A 129 27.36 16.25 -1.04
C PHE A 129 28.63 15.98 -1.84
N ASN A 130 28.69 14.83 -2.53
CA ASN A 130 29.86 14.42 -3.31
C ASN A 130 29.88 15.04 -4.71
N SER A 131 28.71 15.34 -5.28
CA SER A 131 28.53 15.77 -6.66
C SER A 131 27.32 16.69 -6.79
N PHE A 132 27.54 17.93 -7.22
CA PHE A 132 26.47 18.90 -7.50
C PHE A 132 25.80 18.69 -8.87
N THR A 133 26.13 17.59 -9.55
CA THR A 133 25.60 17.29 -10.87
C THR A 133 24.11 16.94 -10.75
N ASN A 134 23.25 17.57 -11.54
CA ASN A 134 21.80 17.35 -11.54
C ASN A 134 21.07 17.66 -10.21
N ILE A 135 21.54 18.65 -9.44
CA ILE A 135 20.98 19.01 -8.13
C ILE A 135 19.45 19.11 -8.09
N PHE A 136 18.83 19.75 -9.08
CA PHE A 136 17.38 19.91 -9.13
C PHE A 136 16.65 18.57 -9.29
N SER A 137 17.16 17.69 -10.16
CA SER A 137 16.60 16.36 -10.37
C SER A 137 16.74 15.51 -9.10
N THR A 138 17.89 15.57 -8.43
CA THR A 138 18.12 14.82 -7.19
C THR A 138 17.24 15.32 -6.04
N LEU A 139 17.12 16.64 -5.86
CA LEU A 139 16.20 17.23 -4.88
C LEU A 139 14.72 16.87 -5.14
N PHE A 140 14.33 16.80 -6.42
CA PHE A 140 12.99 16.37 -6.81
C PHE A 140 12.74 14.90 -6.43
N VAL A 141 13.69 14.00 -6.72
CA VAL A 141 13.59 12.57 -6.35
C VAL A 141 13.56 12.39 -4.83
N ILE A 142 14.35 13.15 -4.08
CA ILE A 142 14.31 13.15 -2.60
C ILE A 142 12.92 13.57 -2.12
N SER A 143 12.36 14.64 -2.68
CA SER A 143 11.03 15.15 -2.31
C SER A 143 9.94 14.11 -2.56
N ILE A 144 9.94 13.45 -3.72
CA ILE A 144 9.03 12.34 -4.03
C ILE A 144 9.21 11.18 -3.05
N SER A 145 10.46 10.80 -2.76
CA SER A 145 10.76 9.68 -1.84
C SER A 145 10.24 9.96 -0.43
N ILE A 146 10.30 11.20 0.05
CA ILE A 146 9.71 11.62 1.33
C ILE A 146 8.18 11.48 1.31
N LEU A 147 7.51 11.87 0.21
CA LEU A 147 6.06 11.70 0.08
C LEU A 147 5.67 10.22 0.11
N ILE A 148 6.43 9.37 -0.58
CA ILE A 148 6.25 7.91 -0.56
C ILE A 148 6.44 7.38 0.87
N LEU A 149 7.47 7.84 1.60
CA LEU A 149 7.69 7.44 2.98
C LEU A 149 6.53 7.81 3.91
N ILE A 150 5.96 9.01 3.75
CA ILE A 150 4.76 9.44 4.47
C ILE A 150 3.59 8.51 4.13
N SER A 151 3.42 8.15 2.86
CA SER A 151 2.41 7.21 2.40
C SER A 151 2.56 5.84 3.07
N VAL A 152 3.77 5.26 3.05
CA VAL A 152 4.08 3.98 3.70
C VAL A 152 3.84 4.03 5.20
N LYS A 153 4.24 5.12 5.87
CA LYS A 153 3.99 5.35 7.30
C LYS A 153 2.50 5.37 7.61
N ASN A 154 1.70 6.06 6.80
CA ASN A 154 0.26 6.14 7.01
C ASN A 154 -0.43 4.82 6.69
N TYR A 155 0.05 4.09 5.67
CA TYR A 155 -0.41 2.74 5.37
C TYR A 155 -0.12 1.78 6.54
N TYR A 156 1.09 1.81 7.10
CA TYR A 156 1.44 1.05 8.29
C TYR A 156 0.51 1.35 9.49
N LYS A 157 0.19 2.63 9.74
CA LYS A 157 -0.73 3.04 10.80
C LYS A 157 -2.19 2.62 10.57
N SER A 158 -2.58 2.36 9.33
CA SER A 158 -3.95 1.96 9.00
C SER A 158 -4.26 0.53 9.47
N PHE A 159 -3.23 -0.29 9.70
CA PHE A 159 -3.38 -1.59 10.34
C PHE A 159 -3.65 -1.39 11.84
N LYS A 160 -4.90 -1.62 12.27
CA LYS A 160 -5.25 -1.75 13.68
C LYS A 160 -4.64 -3.05 14.20
N PHE A 161 -3.73 -2.94 15.15
CA PHE A 161 -3.19 -4.06 15.93
C PHE A 161 -3.99 -4.21 17.23
#